data_AF-A0A2Z6RFZ8-F1
#
_entry.id   AF-A0A2Z6RFZ8-F1
#
_cell.length_a   1.000
_cell.length_b   1.000
_cell.length_c   1.000
_cell.angle_alpha   90.00
_cell.angle_beta   90.00
_cell.angle_gamma   90.00
#
_symmetry.space_group_name_H-M   'P 1'
#
loop_
_entity.id
_entity.type
_entity.pdbx_description
1 polymer ?
#
loop_
_entity_poly.entity_id
_entity_poly.type
_entity_poly.pdbx_seq_one_letter_code
_entity_poly.pdbx_strand_id
1 'polypeptide(L)'
;MIEESTYSKSSFIKLFDNKRTFFYEIIKEGTYSLTEQLYYTRYPKHPIPHNYIVRTQYGKAKHIVECSIEYVEKKPLYKVYFGINFAREKFNETGEMDENQNRNQLNKENNGKMSSPLLFGLKLLSVEQILGLSQYVLDIVEKEKGNTFHPDDQIKLKQIKFETYDDSYNINFGKLDRVEETKKIEAIVKSLDKEHISRKTYRSLA
;
A
#
# COMPACT_ATOMS: atom_id res chain seq x y z
N MET A 1 4.27 -5.73 20.29
CA MET A 1 4.19 -6.96 19.47
C MET A 1 5.59 -7.23 18.95
N ILE A 2 5.93 -8.50 18.74
CA ILE A 2 7.21 -8.96 18.19
C ILE A 2 6.99 -9.23 16.70
N GLU A 3 7.93 -8.78 15.88
CA GLU A 3 7.95 -9.01 14.44
C GLU A 3 9.03 -10.04 14.10
N GLU A 4 8.64 -11.09 13.39
CA GLU A 4 9.53 -12.06 12.76
C GLU A 4 9.45 -11.85 11.24
N SER A 5 10.55 -11.40 10.67
CA SER A 5 10.63 -10.95 9.28
C SER A 5 12.04 -11.19 8.74
N THR A 6 12.13 -11.63 7.49
CA THR A 6 13.35 -11.56 6.66
C THR A 6 13.14 -10.63 5.48
N TYR A 7 12.18 -9.71 5.59
CA TYR A 7 11.96 -8.67 4.61
C TYR A 7 13.26 -7.85 4.46
N SER A 8 13.85 -7.73 3.27
CA SER A 8 13.29 -7.77 1.91
C SER A 8 13.37 -9.10 1.13
N LYS A 9 13.96 -10.18 1.67
CA LYS A 9 14.05 -11.49 0.99
C LYS A 9 12.70 -12.18 0.79
N SER A 10 11.81 -11.98 1.76
CA SER A 10 10.47 -12.55 1.79
C SER A 10 9.46 -11.44 2.03
N SER A 11 8.40 -11.39 1.21
CA SER A 11 7.26 -10.52 1.45
C SER A 11 6.39 -10.95 2.63
N PHE A 12 6.66 -12.13 3.21
CA PHE A 12 5.93 -12.64 4.36
C PHE A 12 6.51 -12.12 5.67
N ILE A 13 5.64 -11.51 6.47
CA ILE A 13 5.97 -10.95 7.79
C ILE A 13 5.01 -11.52 8.83
N LYS A 14 5.52 -11.93 9.98
CA LYS A 14 4.72 -12.41 11.10
C LYS A 14 4.81 -11.44 12.26
N LEU A 15 3.66 -10.96 12.73
CA LEU A 15 3.56 -10.05 13.88
C LEU A 15 2.75 -10.72 14.98
N PHE A 16 3.29 -10.82 16.19
CA PHE A 16 2.60 -11.53 17.26
C PHE A 16 2.87 -10.97 18.66
N ASP A 17 2.00 -11.34 19.59
CA ASP A 17 2.21 -11.23 21.02
C ASP A 17 1.64 -12.48 21.69
N ASN A 18 1.60 -12.50 23.02
CA ASN A 18 1.12 -13.66 23.78
C ASN A 18 -0.38 -13.96 23.55
N LYS A 19 -1.12 -13.09 22.86
CA LYS A 19 -2.58 -13.18 22.68
C LYS A 19 -2.98 -13.34 21.21
N ARG A 20 -2.24 -12.75 20.27
CA ARG A 20 -2.63 -12.60 18.87
C ARG A 20 -1.44 -12.83 17.95
N THR A 21 -1.72 -13.37 16.78
CA THR A 21 -0.76 -13.55 15.70
C THR A 21 -1.40 -13.07 14.40
N PHE A 22 -0.62 -12.34 13.62
CA PHE A 22 -0.95 -11.83 12.30
C PHE A 22 0.11 -12.32 11.33
N PHE A 23 -0.32 -12.69 10.13
CA PHE A 23 0.58 -12.97 9.02
C PHE A 23 0.26 -11.99 7.91
N TYR A 24 1.30 -11.35 7.39
CA TYR A 24 1.21 -10.39 6.30
C TYR A 24 1.97 -10.95 5.11
N GLU A 25 1.46 -10.67 3.92
CA GLU A 25 2.14 -10.85 2.65
C GLU A 25 2.07 -9.51 1.92
N ILE A 26 3.21 -8.83 1.80
CA ILE A 26 3.31 -7.57 1.07
C ILE A 26 3.24 -7.89 -0.43
N ILE A 27 2.09 -7.63 -1.04
CA ILE A 27 1.87 -7.88 -2.48
C ILE A 27 2.46 -6.73 -3.29
N LYS A 28 2.28 -5.49 -2.82
CA LYS A 28 2.79 -4.28 -3.46
C LYS A 28 3.13 -3.24 -2.40
N GLU A 29 4.38 -2.79 -2.40
CA GLU A 29 4.91 -1.80 -1.43
C GLU A 29 4.33 -0.39 -1.63
N GLY A 30 3.80 -0.12 -2.81
CA GLY A 30 3.30 1.20 -3.17
C GLY A 30 4.41 2.24 -3.36
N THR A 31 4.00 3.50 -3.45
CA THR A 31 4.89 4.66 -3.60
C THR A 31 4.49 5.70 -2.56
N TYR A 32 5.46 6.30 -1.91
CA TYR A 32 5.23 7.34 -0.93
C TYR A 32 5.31 8.70 -1.64
N SER A 33 4.30 9.55 -1.44
CA SER A 33 4.24 10.85 -2.12
C SER A 33 5.40 11.76 -1.69
N LEU A 34 6.05 12.37 -2.67
CA LEU A 34 7.25 13.22 -2.54
C LEU A 34 6.96 14.66 -2.06
N THR A 35 5.71 14.99 -1.70
CA THR A 35 5.26 16.38 -1.50
C THR A 35 4.55 16.58 -0.16
N GLU A 36 4.19 17.83 0.16
CA GLU A 36 3.43 18.30 1.35
C GLU A 36 2.07 17.57 1.60
N GLN A 37 1.70 16.59 0.77
CA GLN A 37 0.49 15.76 0.87
C GLN A 37 0.74 14.37 1.50
N LEU A 38 1.80 14.22 2.29
CA LEU A 38 2.05 13.00 3.07
C LEU A 38 0.95 12.83 4.14
N TYR A 39 0.10 11.81 3.99
CA TYR A 39 -0.82 11.40 5.03
C TYR A 39 -0.11 10.46 6.00
N TYR A 40 -0.44 10.59 7.27
CA TYR A 40 0.06 9.73 8.33
C TYR A 40 -1.10 9.07 9.10
N THR A 41 -0.83 7.91 9.69
CA THR A 41 -1.72 7.37 10.72
C THR A 41 -1.78 8.32 11.94
N ARG A 42 -2.90 8.31 12.69
CA ARG A 42 -3.10 9.22 13.84
C ARG A 42 -1.97 9.12 14.89
N TYR A 43 -1.74 7.92 15.43
CA TYR A 43 -0.65 7.65 16.37
C TYR A 43 -0.34 6.13 16.47
N PRO A 44 0.93 5.69 16.40
CA PRO A 44 2.08 6.48 15.97
C PRO A 44 1.87 7.02 14.55
N LYS A 45 2.65 8.03 14.13
CA LYS A 45 2.56 8.61 12.79
C LYS A 45 3.38 7.79 11.81
N HIS A 46 2.72 6.94 11.03
CA HIS A 46 3.33 6.17 9.94
C HIS A 46 2.86 6.72 8.60
N PRO A 47 3.78 6.95 7.64
CA PRO A 47 3.40 7.47 6.33
C PRO A 47 2.53 6.46 5.58
N ILE A 48 1.53 6.97 4.84
CA ILE A 48 0.56 6.14 4.11
C ILE A 48 0.96 6.05 2.64
N PRO A 49 1.33 4.85 2.13
CA PRO A 49 1.68 4.66 0.73
C PRO A 49 0.49 4.79 -0.21
N HIS A 50 0.78 5.23 -1.44
CA HIS A 50 -0.11 5.10 -2.58
C HIS A 50 0.11 3.76 -3.28
N ASN A 51 -0.94 3.14 -3.84
CA ASN A 51 -0.87 1.88 -4.59
C ASN A 51 -0.28 0.70 -3.78
N TYR A 52 -0.47 0.71 -2.45
CA TYR A 52 -0.04 -0.36 -1.57
C TYR A 52 -1.07 -1.47 -1.51
N ILE A 53 -0.62 -2.72 -1.50
CA ILE A 53 -1.46 -3.90 -1.39
C ILE A 53 -0.81 -4.88 -0.43
N VAL A 54 -1.57 -5.33 0.57
CA VAL A 54 -1.15 -6.33 1.54
C VAL A 54 -2.25 -7.35 1.74
N ARG A 55 -1.86 -8.62 1.83
CA ARG A 55 -2.75 -9.67 2.32
C ARG A 55 -2.47 -9.91 3.79
N THR A 56 -3.53 -9.99 4.58
CA THR A 56 -3.44 -10.15 6.02
C THR A 56 -4.29 -11.30 6.49
N GLN A 57 -3.64 -12.25 7.15
CA GLN A 57 -4.29 -13.34 7.86
C GLN A 57 -4.33 -13.02 9.36
N TYR A 58 -5.50 -13.13 9.97
CA TYR A 58 -5.70 -12.79 11.36
C TYR A 58 -6.76 -13.65 12.06
N GLY A 59 -6.72 -13.60 13.39
CA GLY A 59 -7.69 -14.27 14.26
C GLY A 59 -7.47 -15.79 14.33
N LYS A 60 -8.15 -16.42 15.30
CA LYS A 60 -8.04 -17.87 15.54
C LYS A 60 -8.57 -18.70 14.36
N ALA A 61 -9.60 -18.19 13.69
CA ALA A 61 -10.19 -18.80 12.50
C ALA A 61 -9.38 -18.55 11.22
N LYS A 62 -8.21 -17.89 11.30
CA LYS A 62 -7.31 -17.60 10.18
C LYS A 62 -8.03 -16.93 9.00
N HIS A 63 -8.83 -15.90 9.29
CA HIS A 63 -9.47 -15.11 8.25
C HIS A 63 -8.40 -14.42 7.41
N ILE A 64 -8.61 -14.39 6.09
CA ILE A 64 -7.70 -13.75 5.14
C ILE A 64 -8.45 -12.61 4.46
N VAL A 65 -7.82 -11.44 4.43
CA VAL A 65 -8.30 -10.28 3.69
C VAL A 65 -7.17 -9.72 2.84
N GLU A 66 -7.53 -9.05 1.76
CA GLU A 66 -6.62 -8.22 0.98
C GLU A 66 -6.97 -6.77 1.22
N CYS A 67 -5.99 -5.95 1.53
CA CYS A 67 -6.15 -4.55 1.84
C CYS A 67 -5.36 -3.75 0.82
N SER A 68 -5.98 -2.72 0.23
CA SER A 68 -5.30 -1.82 -0.70
C SER A 68 -5.49 -0.36 -0.32
N ILE A 69 -4.47 0.44 -0.58
CA ILE A 69 -4.49 1.89 -0.38
C ILE A 69 -4.22 2.56 -1.72
N GLU A 70 -5.15 3.41 -2.14
CA GLU A 70 -5.06 4.20 -3.37
C GLU A 70 -5.28 5.67 -3.03
N TYR A 71 -4.68 6.61 -3.75
CA TYR A 71 -4.93 8.03 -3.52
C TYR A 71 -5.87 8.57 -4.59
N VAL A 72 -7.04 9.03 -4.14
CA VAL A 72 -8.05 9.66 -4.98
C VAL A 72 -8.16 11.11 -4.56
N GLU A 73 -7.93 12.04 -5.49
CA GLU A 73 -8.01 13.49 -5.22
C GLU A 73 -7.16 13.94 -4.02
N LYS A 74 -5.93 13.40 -3.95
CA LYS A 74 -4.96 13.66 -2.88
C LYS A 74 -5.36 13.11 -1.50
N LYS A 75 -6.42 12.31 -1.38
CA LYS A 75 -6.80 11.63 -0.13
C LYS A 75 -6.59 10.12 -0.25
N PRO A 76 -6.10 9.45 0.79
CA PRO A 76 -6.00 7.99 0.79
C PRO A 76 -7.40 7.36 0.89
N LEU A 77 -7.69 6.47 -0.05
CA LEU A 77 -8.84 5.58 -0.10
C LEU A 77 -8.40 4.19 0.34
N TYR A 78 -9.04 3.68 1.38
CA TYR A 78 -8.75 2.37 1.96
C TYR A 78 -9.82 1.37 1.52
N LYS A 79 -9.38 0.28 0.90
CA LYS A 79 -10.26 -0.80 0.43
C LYS A 79 -9.87 -2.10 1.13
N VAL A 80 -10.88 -2.84 1.57
CA VAL A 80 -10.70 -4.17 2.17
C VAL A 80 -11.53 -5.17 1.38
N TYR A 81 -10.85 -6.17 0.84
CA TYR A 81 -11.46 -7.25 0.07
C TYR A 81 -11.46 -8.55 0.87
N PHE A 82 -12.57 -9.28 0.81
CA PHE A 82 -12.79 -10.50 1.58
C PHE A 82 -13.74 -11.47 0.84
N GLY A 83 -13.87 -12.68 1.35
CA GLY A 83 -14.68 -13.73 0.73
C GLY A 83 -13.91 -14.52 -0.34
N ILE A 84 -14.63 -15.38 -1.07
CA ILE A 84 -14.04 -16.26 -2.09
C ILE A 84 -13.40 -15.39 -3.17
N ASN A 85 -12.11 -15.62 -3.45
CA ASN A 85 -11.31 -14.85 -4.40
C ASN A 85 -11.36 -13.33 -4.20
N PHE A 86 -11.57 -12.87 -2.96
CA PHE A 86 -11.63 -11.44 -2.61
C PHE A 86 -12.72 -10.66 -3.38
N ALA A 87 -13.79 -11.33 -3.81
CA ALA A 87 -14.85 -10.74 -4.62
C ALA A 87 -15.77 -9.73 -3.87
N ARG A 88 -15.70 -9.66 -2.54
CA ARG A 88 -16.46 -8.70 -1.75
C ARG A 88 -15.56 -7.57 -1.30
N GLU A 89 -16.03 -6.33 -1.43
CA GLU A 89 -15.29 -5.12 -1.09
C GLU A 89 -16.03 -4.28 -0.03
N LYS A 90 -15.27 -3.63 0.86
CA LYS A 90 -15.76 -2.55 1.72
C LYS A 90 -14.83 -1.34 1.62
N PHE A 91 -15.43 -0.16 1.46
CA PHE A 91 -14.75 1.13 1.46
C PHE A 91 -14.86 1.80 2.83
N ASN A 92 -13.80 2.49 3.25
CA ASN A 92 -13.93 3.61 4.17
C ASN A 92 -13.63 4.88 3.38
N GLU A 93 -14.67 5.55 2.88
CA GLU A 93 -14.52 6.93 2.44
C GLU A 93 -14.36 7.83 3.67
N THR A 94 -13.62 8.92 3.47
CA THR A 94 -13.27 9.97 4.43
C THR A 94 -11.98 9.70 5.22
N GLY A 95 -11.01 10.60 5.05
CA GLY A 95 -9.68 10.60 5.67
C GLY A 95 -9.67 10.85 7.18
N GLU A 96 -10.68 10.35 7.90
CA GLU A 96 -10.67 10.22 9.34
C GLU A 96 -10.79 8.73 9.66
N MET A 97 -9.71 8.15 10.20
CA MET A 97 -9.82 6.89 10.94
C MET A 97 -10.58 7.17 12.24
N ASP A 98 -11.88 7.43 12.12
CA ASP A 98 -12.79 7.52 13.23
C ASP A 98 -13.30 6.12 13.55
N GLU A 99 -13.08 5.70 14.79
CA GLU A 99 -13.53 4.43 15.36
C GLU A 99 -15.07 4.28 15.43
N ASN A 100 -15.84 5.21 14.85
CA ASN A 100 -17.26 5.33 15.11
C ASN A 100 -18.10 5.66 13.86
N GLN A 101 -18.25 4.72 12.92
CA GLN A 101 -19.55 4.63 12.21
C GLN A 101 -19.91 3.34 11.48
N ASN A 102 -19.07 2.32 11.38
CA ASN A 102 -19.49 1.03 10.80
C ASN A 102 -20.05 0.06 11.85
N ARG A 103 -21.20 0.46 12.45
CA ARG A 103 -21.91 -0.33 13.47
C ARG A 103 -22.73 -1.50 12.92
N ASN A 104 -23.03 -1.56 11.64
CA ASN A 104 -23.98 -2.55 11.14
C ASN A 104 -23.36 -3.38 10.01
N GLN A 105 -23.23 -4.69 10.25
CA GLN A 105 -22.81 -5.74 9.31
C GLN A 105 -21.31 -6.14 9.27
N LEU A 106 -20.58 -5.98 10.37
CA LEU A 106 -19.58 -7.00 10.74
C LEU A 106 -20.21 -7.81 11.86
N ASN A 107 -20.41 -9.10 11.62
CA ASN A 107 -21.12 -10.01 12.51
C ASN A 107 -20.76 -9.80 13.99
N LYS A 108 -21.82 -9.71 14.81
CA LYS A 108 -21.81 -10.19 16.20
C LYS A 108 -20.99 -11.49 16.23
N GLU A 109 -20.09 -11.61 17.22
CA GLU A 109 -19.10 -12.67 17.42
C GLU A 109 -17.68 -12.29 16.96
N ASN A 110 -17.09 -11.33 17.69
CA ASN A 110 -15.80 -11.50 18.37
C ASN A 110 -15.41 -10.16 19.01
N ASN A 111 -15.32 -10.15 20.35
CA ASN A 111 -15.05 -8.96 21.18
C ASN A 111 -13.59 -8.47 21.10
N GLY A 112 -13.02 -8.42 19.90
CA GLY A 112 -11.68 -7.90 19.64
C GLY A 112 -11.70 -6.96 18.46
N LYS A 113 -11.97 -5.67 18.71
CA LYS A 113 -11.84 -4.63 17.69
C LYS A 113 -10.40 -4.65 17.15
N MET A 114 -10.23 -4.96 15.87
CA MET A 114 -8.94 -4.91 15.20
C MET A 114 -8.71 -3.48 14.71
N SER A 115 -7.55 -2.91 15.06
CA SER A 115 -7.18 -1.56 14.64
C SER A 115 -6.89 -1.54 13.14
N SER A 116 -7.47 -0.59 12.39
CA SER A 116 -7.28 -0.50 10.93
C SER A 116 -5.80 -0.46 10.51
N PRO A 117 -4.89 0.30 11.14
CA PRO A 117 -3.46 0.24 10.82
C PRO A 117 -2.81 -1.13 10.98
N LEU A 118 -3.29 -1.95 11.95
CA LEU A 118 -2.80 -3.33 12.09
C LEU A 118 -3.32 -4.21 10.96
N LEU A 119 -4.55 -4.00 10.48
CA LEU A 119 -5.08 -4.76 9.35
C LEU A 119 -4.33 -4.46 8.06
N PHE A 120 -3.94 -3.21 7.85
CA PHE A 120 -3.16 -2.78 6.70
C PHE A 120 -1.65 -2.98 6.86
N GLY A 121 -1.17 -3.62 7.93
CA GLY A 121 0.27 -3.82 8.13
C GLY A 121 1.09 -2.53 8.24
N LEU A 122 0.47 -1.37 8.49
CA LEU A 122 1.14 -0.07 8.55
C LEU A 122 2.00 0.12 9.81
N LYS A 123 1.97 -0.86 10.74
CA LYS A 123 2.77 -0.88 11.97
C LYS A 123 3.95 -1.86 11.90
N LEU A 124 4.24 -2.42 10.72
CA LEU A 124 5.35 -3.35 10.53
C LEU A 124 6.67 -2.57 10.53
N LEU A 125 7.56 -2.91 11.46
CA LEU A 125 8.84 -2.24 11.67
C LEU A 125 9.79 -2.45 10.48
N SER A 126 9.83 -3.65 9.89
CA SER A 126 10.66 -3.90 8.70
C SER A 126 10.29 -2.96 7.56
N VAL A 127 8.98 -2.75 7.34
CA VAL A 127 8.48 -1.85 6.31
C VAL A 127 8.79 -0.40 6.68
N GLU A 128 8.51 0.02 7.90
CA GLU A 128 8.76 1.39 8.37
C GLU A 128 10.24 1.82 8.27
N GLN A 129 11.18 0.95 8.67
CA GLN A 129 12.61 1.29 8.68
C GLN A 129 13.16 1.56 7.29
N ILE A 130 12.82 0.70 6.32
CA ILE A 130 13.27 0.84 4.93
C ILE A 130 12.72 2.13 4.32
N LEU A 131 11.49 2.48 4.67
CA LEU A 131 10.84 3.71 4.21
C LEU A 131 11.41 4.96 4.86
N GLY A 132 11.74 4.92 6.14
CA GLY A 132 12.41 6.01 6.84
C GLY A 132 13.76 6.35 6.18
N LEU A 133 14.57 5.34 5.89
CA LEU A 133 15.85 5.52 5.18
C LEU A 133 15.64 6.08 3.77
N SER A 134 14.64 5.54 3.06
CA SER A 134 14.29 5.97 1.71
C SER A 134 13.87 7.43 1.66
N GLN A 135 13.01 7.85 2.59
CA GLN A 135 12.57 9.24 2.73
C GLN A 135 13.76 10.16 3.07
N TYR A 136 14.65 9.73 3.97
CA TYR A 136 15.84 10.51 4.33
C TYR A 136 16.76 10.78 3.12
N VAL A 137 17.01 9.77 2.28
CA VAL A 137 17.80 9.94 1.04
C VAL A 137 17.09 10.89 0.07
N LEU A 138 15.76 10.79 -0.06
CA LEU A 138 14.99 11.71 -0.88
C LEU A 138 15.11 13.16 -0.38
N ASP A 139 14.98 13.39 0.92
CA ASP A 139 15.09 14.73 1.51
C ASP A 139 16.47 15.36 1.24
N ILE A 140 17.54 14.54 1.28
CA ILE A 140 18.88 14.98 0.89
C ILE A 140 18.92 15.39 -0.59
N VAL A 141 18.39 14.57 -1.49
CA VAL A 141 18.36 14.88 -2.93
C VAL A 141 17.59 16.18 -3.19
N GLU A 142 16.43 16.34 -2.57
CA GLU A 142 15.58 17.54 -2.72
C GLU A 142 16.24 18.81 -2.16
N LYS A 143 17.01 18.68 -1.08
CA LYS A 143 17.77 19.79 -0.50
C LYS A 143 18.96 20.19 -1.38
N GLU A 144 19.72 19.22 -1.86
CA GLU A 144 20.97 19.48 -2.58
C GLU A 144 20.74 19.81 -4.06
N LYS A 145 19.56 19.52 -4.62
CA LYS A 145 19.30 19.72 -6.05
C LYS A 145 19.53 21.18 -6.50
N GLY A 146 19.15 22.16 -5.67
CA GLY A 146 19.26 23.58 -5.99
C GLY A 146 20.69 24.12 -5.88
N ASN A 147 21.57 23.42 -5.15
CA ASN A 147 22.97 23.79 -5.01
C ASN A 147 23.87 23.09 -6.04
N THR A 148 23.45 21.90 -6.50
CA THR A 148 24.29 21.00 -7.31
C THR A 148 23.99 21.11 -8.80
N PHE A 149 22.72 21.30 -9.17
CA PHE A 149 22.27 21.28 -10.56
C PHE A 149 21.80 22.66 -11.01
N HIS A 150 21.74 22.87 -12.33
CA HIS A 150 21.23 24.11 -12.87
C HIS A 150 19.73 24.24 -12.52
N PRO A 151 19.20 25.44 -12.23
CA PRO A 151 17.78 25.61 -11.91
C PRO A 151 16.80 25.09 -12.99
N ASP A 152 17.26 25.03 -14.24
CA ASP A 152 16.47 24.51 -15.37
C ASP A 152 16.50 22.98 -15.47
N ASP A 153 17.36 22.30 -14.72
CA ASP A 153 17.45 20.84 -14.72
C ASP A 153 16.26 20.23 -13.96
N GLN A 154 15.54 19.33 -14.64
CA GLN A 154 14.43 18.58 -14.03
C GLN A 154 14.93 17.37 -13.24
N ILE A 155 15.54 17.62 -12.08
CA ILE A 155 16.03 16.56 -11.20
C ILE A 155 14.87 15.80 -10.55
N LYS A 156 14.91 14.47 -10.64
CA LYS A 156 13.91 13.56 -10.05
C LYS A 156 14.60 12.30 -9.53
N LEU A 157 14.45 12.01 -8.24
CA LEU A 157 14.83 10.70 -7.69
C LEU A 157 13.82 9.66 -8.19
N LYS A 158 14.30 8.65 -8.93
CA LYS A 158 13.45 7.57 -9.47
C LYS A 158 13.43 6.32 -8.61
N GLN A 159 14.56 6.00 -7.98
CA GLN A 159 14.74 4.72 -7.32
C GLN A 159 15.92 4.80 -6.35
N ILE A 160 15.83 4.08 -5.23
CA ILE A 160 16.94 3.77 -4.34
C ILE A 160 17.10 2.26 -4.33
N LYS A 161 18.31 1.79 -4.64
CA LYS A 161 18.73 0.40 -4.46
C LYS A 161 19.91 0.36 -3.53
N PHE A 162 19.86 -0.52 -2.54
CA PHE A 162 20.98 -0.79 -1.64
C PHE A 162 20.92 -2.23 -1.17
N GLU A 163 22.06 -2.73 -0.72
CA GLU A 163 22.20 -4.08 -0.20
C GLU A 163 22.81 -4.04 1.20
N THR A 164 22.38 -4.97 2.05
CA THR A 164 23.10 -5.37 3.26
C THR A 164 23.84 -6.67 2.95
N TYR A 165 24.56 -7.22 3.93
CA TYR A 165 25.28 -8.49 3.77
C TYR A 165 24.41 -9.62 3.21
N ASP A 166 23.11 -9.56 3.50
CA ASP A 166 22.16 -10.62 3.23
C ASP A 166 21.01 -10.16 2.33
N ASP A 167 20.60 -8.90 2.39
CA ASP A 167 19.33 -8.45 1.81
C ASP A 167 19.54 -7.40 0.71
N SER A 168 18.61 -7.37 -0.26
CA SER A 168 18.59 -6.35 -1.31
C SER A 168 17.31 -5.53 -1.24
N TYR A 169 17.43 -4.21 -1.25
CA TYR A 169 16.32 -3.27 -1.11
C TYR A 169 16.15 -2.49 -2.40
N ASN A 170 14.89 -2.30 -2.81
CA ASN A 170 14.56 -1.61 -4.05
C ASN A 170 13.29 -0.76 -3.87
N ILE A 171 13.48 0.51 -3.55
CA ILE A 171 12.38 1.47 -3.37
C ILE A 171 12.25 2.36 -4.61
N ASN A 172 11.05 2.46 -5.16
CA ASN A 172 10.76 3.32 -6.31
C ASN A 172 10.12 4.64 -5.86
N PHE A 173 10.55 5.74 -6.49
CA PHE A 173 10.07 7.10 -6.26
C PHE A 173 9.55 7.71 -7.57
N GLY A 174 8.50 8.52 -7.49
CA GLY A 174 7.95 9.17 -8.67
C GLY A 174 6.61 9.85 -8.40
N LYS A 175 6.17 10.69 -9.34
CA LYS A 175 4.82 11.24 -9.33
C LYS A 175 3.81 10.15 -9.64
N LEU A 176 2.66 10.24 -8.99
CA LEU A 176 1.39 9.66 -9.39
C LEU A 176 1.01 10.16 -10.80
N ASP A 177 1.65 9.63 -11.85
CA ASP A 177 1.33 10.04 -13.21
C ASP A 177 0.12 9.24 -13.71
N ARG A 178 -1.06 9.64 -13.21
CA ARG A 178 -2.36 9.09 -13.63
C ARG A 178 -2.47 9.03 -15.15
N VAL A 179 -1.82 9.96 -15.86
CA VAL A 179 -1.82 10.07 -17.32
C VAL A 179 -1.01 8.95 -17.97
N GLU A 180 0.14 8.57 -17.42
CA GLU A 180 0.90 7.41 -17.94
C GLU A 180 0.22 6.08 -17.61
N GLU A 181 -0.39 5.96 -16.43
CA GLU A 181 -1.18 4.77 -16.06
C GLU A 181 -2.44 4.63 -16.93
N THR A 182 -3.19 5.72 -17.17
CA THR A 182 -4.32 5.68 -18.12
C THR A 182 -3.87 5.42 -19.54
N LYS A 183 -2.74 5.97 -19.99
CA LYS A 183 -2.17 5.65 -21.32
C LYS A 183 -1.76 4.18 -21.43
N LYS A 184 -1.18 3.59 -20.39
CA LYS A 184 -0.86 2.15 -20.34
C LYS A 184 -2.12 1.28 -20.35
N ILE A 185 -3.12 1.62 -19.54
CA ILE A 185 -4.41 0.92 -19.51
C ILE A 185 -5.10 1.04 -20.87
N GLU A 186 -5.16 2.23 -21.47
CA GLU A 186 -5.70 2.43 -22.81
C GLU A 186 -4.94 1.62 -23.87
N ALA A 187 -3.62 1.55 -23.79
CA ALA A 187 -2.82 0.76 -24.73
C ALA A 187 -3.13 -0.74 -24.62
N ILE A 188 -3.29 -1.25 -23.39
CA ILE A 188 -3.67 -2.65 -23.11
C ILE A 188 -5.12 -2.93 -23.57
N VAL A 189 -6.06 -2.03 -23.30
CA VAL A 189 -7.44 -2.14 -23.79
C VAL A 189 -7.46 -2.13 -25.32
N LYS A 190 -6.71 -1.21 -25.96
CA LYS A 190 -6.58 -1.14 -27.42
C LYS A 190 -5.92 -2.40 -28.02
N SER A 191 -4.99 -3.06 -27.30
CA SER A 191 -4.42 -4.33 -27.77
C SER A 191 -5.38 -5.50 -27.62
N LEU A 192 -6.15 -5.56 -26.53
CA LEU A 192 -7.19 -6.58 -26.33
C LEU A 192 -8.35 -6.45 -27.32
N ASP A 193 -8.75 -5.22 -27.64
CA ASP A 193 -9.74 -4.94 -28.69
C ASP A 193 -9.23 -5.33 -30.09
N LYS A 194 -7.91 -5.27 -30.33
CA LYS A 194 -7.28 -5.74 -31.58
C LYS A 194 -7.19 -7.27 -31.66
N GLU A 195 -7.21 -7.98 -30.53
CA GLU A 195 -7.20 -9.45 -30.46
C GLU A 195 -8.61 -10.08 -30.54
N HIS A 196 -9.60 -9.38 -31.09
CA HIS A 196 -10.93 -9.92 -31.43
C HIS A 196 -11.81 -10.40 -30.27
N ILE A 197 -11.73 -9.79 -29.08
CA ILE A 197 -12.79 -9.99 -28.08
C ILE A 197 -13.95 -9.03 -28.41
N SER A 198 -15.00 -9.58 -29.04
CA SER A 198 -16.22 -8.83 -29.34
C SER A 198 -16.85 -8.22 -28.09
N ARG A 199 -17.26 -6.95 -28.14
CA ARG A 199 -18.10 -6.26 -27.12
C ARG A 199 -19.30 -7.07 -26.63
N LYS A 200 -19.77 -8.04 -27.44
CA LYS A 200 -20.87 -8.94 -27.10
C LYS A 200 -20.52 -9.92 -25.98
N THR A 201 -19.26 -10.33 -25.86
CA THR A 201 -18.75 -11.28 -24.85
C THR A 201 -18.71 -10.67 -23.45
N TYR A 202 -18.50 -9.35 -23.33
CA TYR A 202 -18.58 -8.64 -22.04
C TYR A 202 -20.00 -8.54 -21.50
N ARG A 203 -21.00 -8.45 -22.39
CA ARG A 203 -22.42 -8.34 -22.01
C ARG A 203 -23.04 -9.66 -21.57
N SER A 204 -22.40 -10.79 -21.84
CA SER A 204 -22.85 -12.11 -21.39
C SER A 204 -22.29 -12.52 -20.01
N LEU A 205 -21.50 -11.66 -19.37
CA LEU A 205 -20.94 -11.88 -18.03
C LEU A 205 -21.73 -11.19 -16.91
N ALA A 206 -22.87 -10.55 -17.23
CA ALA A 206 -23.82 -9.97 -16.28
C ALA A 206 -25.08 -10.84 -16.16
#